data_AF-A0A1M4VCA1-F1
#
_entry.id   AF-A0A1M4VCA1-F1
#
_cell.length_a   1.000
_cell.length_b   1.000
_cell.length_c   1.000
_cell.angle_alpha   90.00
_cell.angle_beta   90.00
_cell.angle_gamma   90.00
#
_symmetry.space_group_name_H-M   'P 1'
#
loop_
_entity.id
_entity.type
_entity.pdbx_description
1 polymer ?
#
loop_
_entity_poly.entity_id
_entity_poly.type
_entity_poly.pdbx_seq_one_letter_code
_entity_poly.pdbx_strand_id
1 'polypeptide(L)'
;MRIAVVGVCASGKTTLVKGLKDAGYDAYNVAQEHSGIHNFWNKHHPDILVMIDATLPAIKKRRLVYWDQERLDVQHKRLADAKAHANLFIQTDAYNADEVREQVIDYIETWKKNQTEGNGNS
;
A
#
# COMPACT_ATOMS: atom_id res chain seq x y z
N MET A 1 2.21 1.17 16.33
CA MET A 1 1.39 0.93 15.14
C MET A 1 2.28 0.93 13.92
N ARG A 2 2.46 -0.22 13.27
CA ARG A 2 3.28 -0.46 12.08
C ARG A 2 2.41 -0.53 10.84
N ILE A 3 2.80 0.19 9.79
CA ILE A 3 2.07 0.26 8.53
C ILE A 3 2.89 -0.40 7.43
N ALA A 4 2.40 -1.52 6.91
CA ALA A 4 2.98 -2.14 5.71
C ALA A 4 2.34 -1.53 4.46
N VAL A 5 3.16 -1.16 3.48
CA VAL A 5 2.70 -0.71 2.16
C VAL A 5 3.11 -1.72 1.09
N VAL A 6 2.13 -2.26 0.37
CA VAL A 6 2.29 -3.19 -0.76
C VAL A 6 1.67 -2.62 -2.03
N GLY A 7 1.96 -3.21 -3.19
CA GLY A 7 1.43 -2.72 -4.46
C GLY A 7 2.31 -3.06 -5.65
N VAL A 8 1.82 -2.77 -6.87
CA VAL A 8 2.60 -3.02 -8.10
C VAL A 8 3.83 -2.13 -8.21
N CYS A 9 4.76 -2.49 -9.08
CA CYS A 9 5.89 -1.64 -9.45
C CYS A 9 5.38 -0.29 -9.98
N ALA A 10 6.06 0.80 -9.61
CA ALA A 10 5.73 2.16 -10.07
C ALA A 10 4.31 2.67 -9.69
N SER A 11 3.62 2.04 -8.73
CA SER A 11 2.39 2.59 -8.14
C SER A 11 2.61 3.77 -7.19
N GLY A 12 3.86 4.02 -6.76
CA GLY A 12 4.21 5.14 -5.86
C GLY A 12 4.59 4.76 -4.43
N LYS A 13 4.82 3.45 -4.14
CA LYS A 13 5.06 2.95 -2.77
C LYS A 13 6.17 3.68 -2.02
N THR A 14 7.32 3.89 -2.67
CA THR A 14 8.46 4.59 -2.05
C THR A 14 8.12 6.02 -1.68
N THR A 15 7.41 6.73 -2.57
CA THR A 15 6.94 8.10 -2.32
C THR A 15 5.96 8.14 -1.16
N LEU A 16 4.98 7.22 -1.14
CA LEU A 16 4.01 7.11 -0.06
C LEU A 16 4.69 6.81 1.28
N VAL A 17 5.55 5.81 1.35
CA VAL A 17 6.27 5.45 2.58
C VAL A 17 7.12 6.61 3.08
N LYS A 18 7.81 7.35 2.19
CA LYS A 18 8.55 8.55 2.59
C LYS A 18 7.60 9.60 3.18
N GLY A 19 6.51 9.92 2.50
CA GLY A 19 5.53 10.91 2.97
C GLY A 19 4.89 10.55 4.31
N LEU A 20 4.60 9.26 4.55
CA LEU A 20 4.09 8.78 5.83
C LEU A 20 5.13 8.90 6.94
N LYS A 21 6.40 8.56 6.66
CA LYS A 21 7.49 8.73 7.62
C LYS A 21 7.72 10.20 7.98
N ASP A 22 7.70 11.09 6.98
CA ASP A 22 7.83 12.53 7.18
C ASP A 22 6.68 13.09 8.04
N ALA A 23 5.49 12.48 7.96
CA ALA A 23 4.33 12.80 8.80
C ALA A 23 4.34 12.10 10.19
N GLY A 24 5.40 11.38 10.54
CA GLY A 24 5.58 10.76 11.86
C GLY A 24 5.03 9.34 12.02
N TYR A 25 4.66 8.66 10.93
CA TYR A 25 4.15 7.28 10.95
C TYR A 25 5.26 6.24 10.74
N ASP A 26 5.19 5.12 11.46
CA ASP A 26 6.06 3.95 11.25
C ASP A 26 5.57 3.12 10.05
N ALA A 27 5.90 3.59 8.84
CA ALA A 27 5.55 2.96 7.58
C ALA A 27 6.76 2.31 6.89
N TYR A 28 6.55 1.17 6.23
CA TYR A 28 7.58 0.49 5.46
C TYR A 28 7.03 -0.16 4.19
N ASN A 29 7.90 -0.29 3.19
CA ASN A 29 7.56 -0.91 1.92
C ASN A 29 7.79 -2.43 1.99
N VAL A 30 6.85 -3.20 1.44
CA VAL A 30 6.99 -4.64 1.25
C VAL A 30 7.01 -4.93 -0.24
N ALA A 31 8.11 -5.53 -0.72
CA ALA A 31 8.30 -5.95 -2.10
C ALA A 31 7.54 -7.26 -2.43
N GLN A 32 6.25 -7.35 -2.05
CA GLN A 32 5.40 -8.53 -2.25
C GLN A 32 5.27 -8.90 -3.73
N GLU A 33 5.22 -7.91 -4.63
CA GLU A 33 5.15 -8.09 -6.07
C GLU A 33 6.38 -8.81 -6.67
N HIS A 34 7.48 -8.84 -5.93
CA HIS A 34 8.73 -9.51 -6.29
C HIS A 34 8.95 -10.82 -5.53
N SER A 35 8.08 -11.15 -4.57
CA SER A 35 8.22 -12.33 -3.72
C SER A 35 7.48 -13.54 -4.30
N GLY A 36 8.05 -14.73 -4.08
CA GLY A 36 7.34 -16.01 -4.25
C GLY A 36 6.60 -16.46 -2.99
N ILE A 37 6.83 -15.81 -1.85
CA ILE A 37 6.16 -16.11 -0.59
C ILE A 37 4.80 -15.44 -0.58
N HIS A 38 3.75 -16.23 -0.43
CA HIS A 38 2.35 -15.81 -0.53
C HIS A 38 2.00 -14.63 0.39
N ASN A 39 2.35 -14.75 1.68
CA ASN A 39 2.01 -13.80 2.73
C ASN A 39 3.21 -12.96 3.21
N PHE A 40 4.15 -12.64 2.30
CA PHE A 40 5.38 -11.92 2.66
C PHE A 40 5.12 -10.56 3.35
N TRP A 41 4.00 -9.92 3.02
CA TRP A 41 3.50 -8.71 3.69
C TRP A 41 3.32 -8.87 5.20
N ASN A 42 3.04 -10.08 5.68
CA ASN A 42 2.80 -10.34 7.10
C ASN A 42 4.08 -10.65 7.89
N LYS A 43 5.26 -10.62 7.26
CA LYS A 43 6.54 -11.00 7.90
C LYS A 43 6.85 -10.23 9.19
N HIS A 44 6.42 -8.98 9.28
CA HIS A 44 6.68 -8.11 10.43
C HIS A 44 5.42 -7.79 11.24
N HIS A 45 4.33 -8.54 11.00
CA HIS A 45 3.04 -8.40 11.68
C HIS A 45 2.56 -6.93 11.74
N PRO A 46 2.25 -6.30 10.57
CA PRO A 46 1.77 -4.94 10.56
C PRO A 46 0.40 -4.82 11.24
N ASP A 47 0.16 -3.69 11.90
CA ASP A 47 -1.17 -3.33 12.43
C ASP A 47 -2.11 -2.91 11.29
N ILE A 48 -1.55 -2.27 10.24
CA ILE A 48 -2.29 -1.81 9.06
C ILE A 48 -1.53 -2.24 7.79
N LEU A 49 -2.23 -2.91 6.88
CA LEU A 49 -1.79 -3.21 5.52
C LEU A 49 -2.46 -2.28 4.51
N VAL A 50 -1.68 -1.42 3.87
CA VAL A 50 -2.11 -0.54 2.78
C VAL A 50 -1.66 -1.13 1.46
N MET A 51 -2.60 -1.36 0.55
CA MET A 51 -2.31 -1.73 -0.83
C MET A 51 -2.56 -0.56 -1.77
N ILE A 52 -1.57 -0.25 -2.61
CA ILE A 52 -1.74 0.69 -3.71
C ILE A 52 -1.53 0.02 -5.06
N ASP A 53 -2.33 0.41 -6.05
CA ASP A 53 -2.26 -0.16 -7.40
C ASP A 53 -2.25 0.94 -8.46
N ALA A 54 -1.82 0.59 -9.67
CA ALA A 54 -1.81 1.49 -10.81
C ALA A 54 -1.97 0.69 -12.10
N THR A 55 -2.78 1.18 -13.04
CA THR A 55 -2.89 0.54 -14.35
C THR A 55 -1.62 0.73 -15.18
N LEU A 56 -1.37 -0.16 -16.14
CA LEU A 56 -0.23 -0.05 -17.06
C LEU A 56 -0.18 1.32 -17.78
N PRO A 57 -1.30 1.89 -18.28
CA PRO A 57 -1.30 3.24 -18.85
C PRO A 57 -0.90 4.31 -17.84
N ALA A 58 -1.37 4.25 -16.59
CA ALA A 58 -0.98 5.20 -15.54
C ALA A 58 0.52 5.08 -15.21
N ILE A 59 1.03 3.86 -15.12
CA ILE A 59 2.46 3.60 -14.88
C ILE A 59 3.33 4.15 -16.01
N LYS A 60 2.97 3.89 -17.27
CA LYS A 60 3.70 4.38 -18.45
C LYS A 60 3.73 5.91 -18.53
N LYS A 61 2.70 6.60 -18.03
CA LYS A 61 2.68 8.06 -17.93
C LYS A 61 3.66 8.59 -16.87
N ARG A 62 3.86 7.85 -15.77
CA ARG A 62 4.68 8.27 -14.62
C ARG A 62 6.15 7.92 -14.77
N ARG A 63 6.45 6.80 -15.43
CA ARG A 63 7.81 6.27 -15.56
C ARG A 63 7.96 5.49 -16.86
N LEU A 64 9.12 5.64 -17.50
CA LEU A 64 9.50 4.77 -18.60
C LEU A 64 9.67 3.33 -18.09
N VAL A 65 8.81 2.44 -18.57
CA VAL A 65 8.85 1.00 -18.29
C VAL A 65 8.86 0.22 -19.60
N TYR A 66 9.68 -0.82 -19.67
CA TYR A 66 9.84 -1.66 -20.87
C TYR A 66 9.01 -2.95 -20.82
N TRP A 67 8.26 -3.17 -19.74
CA TRP A 67 7.42 -4.34 -19.56
C TRP A 67 5.95 -4.03 -19.91
N ASP A 68 5.16 -5.09 -20.06
CA ASP A 68 3.81 -5.06 -20.60
C ASP A 68 2.76 -5.56 -19.59
N GLN A 69 1.54 -5.79 -20.09
CA GLN A 69 0.41 -6.21 -19.26
C GLN A 69 0.66 -7.56 -18.57
N GLU A 70 1.36 -8.50 -19.23
CA GLU A 70 1.67 -9.80 -18.65
C GLU A 70 2.50 -9.65 -17.36
N ARG A 71 3.47 -8.74 -17.37
CA ARG A 71 4.27 -8.44 -16.17
C ARG A 71 3.44 -7.79 -15.05
N LEU A 72 2.41 -7.01 -15.39
CA LEU A 72 1.49 -6.45 -14.40
C LEU A 72 0.62 -7.56 -13.79
N ASP A 73 0.09 -8.44 -14.62
CA ASP A 73 -0.76 -9.55 -14.20
C ASP A 73 -0.02 -10.50 -13.24
N VAL A 74 1.26 -10.79 -13.50
CA VAL A 74 2.10 -11.58 -12.58
C VAL A 74 2.25 -10.90 -11.22
N GLN A 75 2.41 -9.57 -11.19
CA GLN A 75 2.50 -8.83 -9.92
C GLN A 75 1.17 -8.87 -9.18
N HIS A 76 0.04 -8.70 -9.88
CA HIS A 76 -1.29 -8.85 -9.28
C HIS A 76 -1.52 -10.23 -8.68
N LYS A 77 -1.09 -11.30 -9.36
CA LYS A 77 -1.16 -12.67 -8.81
C LYS A 77 -0.39 -12.81 -7.50
N ARG A 78 0.81 -12.21 -7.40
CA ARG A 78 1.64 -12.23 -6.18
C ARG A 78 1.09 -11.35 -5.06
N LEU A 79 0.35 -10.31 -5.42
CA LEU A 79 -0.31 -9.38 -4.50
C LEU A 79 -1.69 -9.85 -4.06
N ALA A 80 -2.24 -10.92 -4.63
CA ALA A 80 -3.61 -11.35 -4.38
C ALA A 80 -3.91 -11.58 -2.89
N ASP A 81 -2.99 -12.21 -2.17
CA ASP A 81 -3.13 -12.43 -0.72
C ASP A 81 -3.12 -11.12 0.07
N ALA A 82 -2.18 -10.23 -0.26
CA ALA A 82 -2.08 -8.92 0.38
C ALA A 82 -3.31 -8.07 0.07
N LYS A 83 -3.89 -8.18 -1.14
CA LYS A 83 -5.14 -7.50 -1.53
C LYS A 83 -6.33 -7.98 -0.72
N ALA A 84 -6.43 -9.30 -0.50
CA ALA A 84 -7.53 -9.89 0.27
C ALA A 84 -7.49 -9.48 1.75
N HIS A 85 -6.31 -9.17 2.29
CA HIS A 85 -6.11 -8.77 3.68
C HIS A 85 -5.86 -7.27 3.87
N ALA A 86 -5.89 -6.48 2.81
CA ALA A 86 -5.61 -5.05 2.89
C ALA A 86 -6.67 -4.34 3.73
N ASN A 87 -6.22 -3.56 4.71
CA ASN A 87 -7.05 -2.65 5.48
C ASN A 87 -7.55 -1.48 4.62
N LEU A 88 -6.70 -1.03 3.68
CA LEU A 88 -7.00 0.02 2.72
C LEU A 88 -6.43 -0.33 1.35
N PHE A 89 -7.24 -0.19 0.30
CA PHE A 89 -6.84 -0.32 -1.09
C PHE A 89 -7.05 1.00 -1.83
N ILE A 90 -6.03 1.47 -2.56
CA ILE A 90 -6.12 2.71 -3.36
C ILE A 90 -5.68 2.42 -4.79
N GLN A 91 -6.58 2.66 -5.75
CA GLN A 91 -6.22 2.77 -7.16
C GLN A 91 -5.66 4.16 -7.42
N THR A 92 -4.36 4.25 -7.69
CA THR A 92 -3.67 5.55 -7.69
C THR A 92 -3.84 6.36 -8.97
N ASP A 93 -4.44 5.82 -10.04
CA ASP A 93 -4.45 6.40 -11.39
C ASP A 93 -4.90 7.87 -11.45
N ALA A 94 -5.92 8.23 -10.67
CA ALA A 94 -6.54 9.55 -10.65
C ALA A 94 -5.92 10.50 -9.61
N TYR A 95 -4.97 10.03 -8.81
CA TYR A 95 -4.43 10.76 -7.67
C TYR A 95 -2.95 11.11 -7.89
N ASN A 96 -2.57 12.27 -7.37
CA ASN A 96 -1.19 12.64 -7.17
C ASN A 96 -0.65 12.04 -5.85
N ALA A 97 0.65 12.22 -5.59
CA ALA A 97 1.29 11.60 -4.43
C ALA A 97 0.77 12.13 -3.08
N ASP A 98 0.41 13.42 -2.99
CA ASP A 98 -0.10 14.03 -1.77
C ASP A 98 -1.52 13.54 -1.46
N GLU A 99 -2.38 13.44 -2.47
CA GLU A 99 -3.75 12.91 -2.33
C GLU A 99 -3.75 11.45 -1.87
N VAL A 100 -2.83 10.61 -2.39
CA VAL A 100 -2.69 9.22 -1.92
C VAL A 100 -2.20 9.20 -0.47
N ARG A 101 -1.25 10.07 -0.10
CA ARG A 101 -0.76 10.16 1.29
C ARG A 101 -1.89 10.55 2.24
N GLU A 102 -2.67 11.57 1.90
CA GLU A 102 -3.77 12.07 2.72
C GLU A 102 -4.84 11.01 2.96
N GLN A 103 -5.25 10.27 1.93
CA GLN A 103 -6.18 9.16 2.08
C GLN A 103 -5.69 8.08 3.07
N VAL A 104 -4.38 7.79 3.05
CA VAL A 104 -3.80 6.81 3.99
C VAL A 104 -3.76 7.38 5.41
N ILE A 105 -3.42 8.65 5.57
CA ILE A 105 -3.42 9.33 6.87
C ILE A 105 -4.83 9.37 7.48
N ASP A 106 -5.83 9.77 6.70
CA ASP A 106 -7.23 9.83 7.13
C ASP A 106 -7.74 8.46 7.61
N TYR A 107 -7.37 7.41 6.88
CA TYR A 107 -7.66 6.03 7.28
C TYR A 107 -7.00 5.67 8.61
N ILE A 108 -5.71 5.97 8.76
CA ILE A 108 -4.95 5.68 9.98
C ILE A 108 -5.56 6.39 11.19
N GLU A 109 -5.90 7.67 11.07
CA GLU A 109 -6.48 8.43 12.18
C GLU A 109 -7.88 7.93 12.54
N THR A 110 -8.66 7.49 11.56
CA THR A 110 -9.95 6.84 11.81
C THR A 110 -9.75 5.51 12.54
N TRP A 111 -8.79 4.69 12.11
CA TRP A 111 -8.48 3.42 12.75
C TRP A 111 -8.05 3.59 14.21
N LYS A 112 -7.21 4.60 14.51
CA LYS A 112 -6.77 4.93 15.89
C LYS A 112 -7.92 5.35 16.80
N LYS A 113 -8.86 6.14 16.30
CA LYS A 113 -10.05 6.56 17.08
C LYS A 113 -10.88 5.35 17.49
N ASN A 114 -11.16 4.45 16.54
CA ASN A 114 -11.95 3.24 16.79
C ASN A 114 -11.29 2.31 17.82
N GLN A 115 -9.95 2.23 17.83
CA GLN A 115 -9.19 1.45 18.82
C GLN A 115 -9.29 2.04 20.25
N THR A 116 -9.38 3.36 20.36
CA THR A 116 -9.42 4.06 21.65
C THR A 116 -10.81 3.95 22.29
N GLU A 117 -11.87 4.03 21.46
CA GLU A 117 -13.26 3.88 21.91
C GLU A 117 -13.63 2.44 22.25
N GLY A 118 -13.04 1.44 21.55
CA GLY A 118 -13.27 0.02 21.81
C GLY A 118 -12.66 -0.50 23.12
N ASN A 119 -11.63 0.15 23.66
CA ASN A 119 -10.95 -0.26 24.91
C ASN A 119 -11.52 0.41 26.18
N GLY A 120 -12.54 1.25 26.06
CA GLY A 120 -13.16 1.97 27.19
C GLY A 120 -14.33 1.25 27.88
N ASN A 121 -14.75 0.09 27.38
CA ASN A 121 -15.86 -0.70 27.93
C ASN A 121 -15.45 -2.19 28.08
N SER A 122 -14.55 -2.48 29.00
CA SER A 122 -14.28 -3.85 29.49
C SER A 122 -13.84 -3.81 30.94
#